data_AF-A0A5J5WZ52-F1
#
_entry.id   AF-A0A5J5WZ52-F1
#
_cell.length_a   1.000
_cell.length_b   1.000
_cell.length_c   1.000
_cell.angle_alpha   90.00
_cell.angle_beta   90.00
_cell.angle_gamma   90.00
#
_symmetry.space_group_name_H-M   'P 1'
#
loop_
_entity.id
_entity.type
_entity.pdbx_description
1 polymer ?
#
loop_
_entity_poly.entity_id
_entity_poly.type
_entity_poly.pdbx_seq_one_letter_code
_entity_poly.pdbx_strand_id
1 'polypeptide(L)'
;MKHSLVFGGFWAFFILLSGSLVASYDGPLYDFSAYTECKAQPEEPLYQGGILKDEPPIMKPAIIGKTATGFYTPAFLLKNLTLGNLYCFSTWIKIQGANSALIRASLKTENRTYNCIGTVLAKNGCWSFLKGGFVLDSPSNLALLLFQNSDDKDIDITIDSSSLQPFTDQEWRFNQQFMINTQRKRAVTIHVSDQQGNRLQGAAITINQVSKDFPFGSAIAHTILGNLPYQDWFVERFNAAVFENELKWYATEPDQGKTNYTLADQMLEFVRGHQIIARGHNIFWEDPKYTPAWVRNLTGPDLQSAVNSRIQSLMSKYKEEFIHWDVSNEMLHFDFYEQRLGPDATLHFYETAHQSDPLATLFMNEFNVVETCSDVKSTVDTYIERIRELERGGMYMDGIGLESHFTVPNLPLMRAVIDKLATLRLPIWLTEVDISSSVGKELQGVYLEQVLREGFSHPSVNGIMLWTALHPKGCYEMCLTDENFKNLPAGDVVDKLLKEWESGEMKGVTDEHGSYSFYGFLGEYKVNVGYGDRAANSTFSLPRSDETKHFSIHL
;
A
#
# COMPACT_ATOMS: atom_id res chain seq x y z
N MET A 1 -46.05 -23.65 -5.36
CA MET A 1 -45.87 -22.53 -4.43
C MET A 1 -44.46 -22.02 -4.60
N LYS A 2 -44.30 -20.97 -5.42
CA LYS A 2 -43.03 -20.31 -5.71
C LYS A 2 -43.04 -18.99 -4.94
N HIS A 3 -42.03 -18.75 -4.13
CA HIS A 3 -41.81 -17.44 -3.53
C HIS A 3 -40.97 -16.58 -4.47
N SER A 4 -41.56 -15.44 -4.84
CA SER A 4 -40.95 -14.33 -5.55
C SER A 4 -40.01 -13.56 -4.62
N LEU A 5 -38.86 -13.13 -5.12
CA LEU A 5 -38.09 -12.03 -4.55
C LEU A 5 -37.79 -11.04 -5.67
N VAL A 6 -38.26 -9.82 -5.43
CA VAL A 6 -38.27 -8.66 -6.32
C VAL A 6 -36.91 -7.98 -6.23
N PHE A 7 -36.25 -7.79 -7.38
CA PHE A 7 -35.10 -6.89 -7.49
C PHE A 7 -35.60 -5.45 -7.52
N GLY A 8 -35.37 -4.70 -6.43
CA GLY A 8 -35.52 -3.26 -6.40
C GLY A 8 -34.28 -2.59 -6.99
N GLY A 9 -34.44 -1.86 -8.09
CA GLY A 9 -33.39 -1.04 -8.67
C GLY A 9 -33.12 0.20 -7.79
N PHE A 10 -31.88 0.36 -7.35
CA PHE A 10 -31.41 1.59 -6.71
C PHE A 10 -31.20 2.66 -7.78
N TRP A 11 -32.07 3.66 -7.80
CA TRP A 11 -31.81 4.93 -8.48
C TRP A 11 -30.88 5.76 -7.58
N ALA A 12 -29.66 6.01 -8.04
CA ALA A 12 -28.75 6.95 -7.39
C ALA A 12 -29.30 8.38 -7.57
N PHE A 13 -29.71 9.00 -6.47
CA PHE A 13 -30.10 10.41 -6.44
C PHE A 13 -28.83 11.28 -6.46
N PHE A 14 -28.62 12.00 -7.57
CA PHE A 14 -27.63 13.07 -7.65
C PHE A 14 -28.06 14.24 -6.76
N ILE A 15 -27.32 14.49 -5.68
CA ILE A 15 -27.47 15.71 -4.88
C ILE A 15 -26.73 16.84 -5.61
N LEU A 16 -27.51 17.81 -6.10
CA LEU A 16 -27.04 19.08 -6.63
C LEU A 16 -26.45 19.93 -5.48
N LEU A 17 -25.13 20.03 -5.43
CA LEU A 17 -24.43 21.09 -4.70
C LEU A 17 -23.97 22.15 -5.70
N SER A 18 -24.38 23.38 -5.45
CA SER A 18 -24.10 24.58 -6.24
C SER A 18 -22.60 24.83 -6.40
N GLY A 19 -22.17 25.07 -7.65
CA GLY A 19 -21.04 25.97 -7.92
C GLY A 19 -19.67 25.35 -8.19
N SER A 20 -19.57 24.21 -8.86
CA SER A 20 -18.48 23.94 -9.80
C SER A 20 -18.93 22.87 -10.79
N LEU A 21 -18.75 23.14 -12.09
CA LEU A 21 -19.04 22.21 -13.17
C LEU A 21 -18.18 20.95 -13.01
N VAL A 22 -18.69 19.93 -12.32
CA VAL A 22 -18.18 18.57 -12.52
C VAL A 22 -18.68 18.16 -13.90
N ALA A 23 -17.84 18.36 -14.92
CA ALA A 23 -18.08 17.75 -16.22
C ALA A 23 -18.37 16.26 -16.02
N SER A 24 -19.35 15.70 -16.72
CA SER A 24 -19.54 14.24 -16.68
C SER A 24 -18.24 13.60 -17.13
N TYR A 25 -17.65 12.78 -16.27
CA TYR A 25 -16.50 11.99 -16.68
C TYR A 25 -17.02 10.80 -17.46
N ASP A 26 -16.76 10.81 -18.76
CA ASP A 26 -17.22 9.77 -19.68
C ASP A 26 -16.13 8.71 -19.95
N GLY A 27 -15.00 8.78 -19.26
CA GLY A 27 -13.89 7.82 -19.37
C GLY A 27 -14.10 6.54 -18.52
N PRO A 28 -13.25 5.52 -18.70
CA PRO A 28 -13.35 4.27 -17.95
C PRO A 28 -12.95 4.46 -16.49
N LEU A 29 -13.78 3.94 -15.57
CA LEU A 29 -13.39 3.78 -14.16
C LEU A 29 -12.54 2.53 -13.99
N TYR A 30 -11.51 2.60 -13.15
CA TYR A 30 -10.66 1.46 -12.82
C TYR A 30 -11.45 0.42 -12.03
N ASP A 31 -11.42 -0.81 -12.51
CA ASP A 31 -12.02 -1.98 -11.87
C ASP A 31 -11.01 -2.62 -10.90
N PHE A 32 -11.30 -2.55 -9.61
CA PHE A 32 -10.48 -3.10 -8.52
C PHE A 32 -10.67 -4.62 -8.31
N SER A 33 -11.52 -5.28 -9.10
CA SER A 33 -11.81 -6.72 -8.94
C SER A 33 -10.54 -7.56 -9.11
N ALA A 34 -10.32 -8.47 -8.15
CA ALA A 34 -9.23 -9.43 -8.14
C ALA A 34 -9.64 -10.68 -7.35
N TYR A 35 -8.91 -11.78 -7.55
CA TYR A 35 -9.22 -13.07 -6.93
C TYR A 35 -7.96 -13.82 -6.51
N THR A 36 -8.05 -14.49 -5.38
CA THR A 36 -7.03 -15.38 -4.82
C THR A 36 -7.49 -16.83 -4.77
N GLU A 37 -8.80 -17.06 -4.76
CA GLU A 37 -9.40 -18.37 -4.97
C GLU A 37 -9.63 -18.66 -6.45
N CYS A 38 -9.31 -19.89 -6.87
CA CYS A 38 -9.63 -20.34 -8.21
C CYS A 38 -11.11 -20.72 -8.33
N LYS A 39 -11.68 -20.57 -9.53
CA LYS A 39 -13.09 -20.81 -9.81
C LYS A 39 -13.30 -21.99 -10.74
N ALA A 40 -14.47 -22.62 -10.66
CA ALA A 40 -14.84 -23.71 -11.57
C ALA A 40 -15.00 -23.22 -13.01
N GLN A 41 -15.46 -21.99 -13.20
CA GLN A 41 -15.62 -21.30 -14.48
C GLN A 41 -15.03 -19.88 -14.36
N PRO A 42 -14.46 -19.33 -15.44
CA PRO A 42 -14.00 -17.95 -15.45
C PRO A 42 -15.20 -17.01 -15.37
N GLU A 43 -14.99 -15.81 -14.83
CA GLU A 43 -15.96 -14.73 -14.97
C GLU A 43 -15.77 -13.98 -16.29
N GLU A 44 -16.74 -13.13 -16.63
CA GLU A 44 -16.64 -12.25 -17.79
C GLU A 44 -15.36 -11.39 -17.75
N PRO A 45 -14.78 -11.03 -18.91
CA PRO A 45 -13.59 -10.21 -18.96
C PRO A 45 -13.86 -8.82 -18.38
N LEU A 46 -12.91 -8.31 -17.57
CA LEU A 46 -12.94 -6.92 -17.12
C LEU A 46 -13.01 -5.99 -18.34
N TYR A 47 -13.66 -4.83 -18.21
CA TYR A 47 -13.80 -3.86 -19.31
C TYR A 47 -14.35 -4.45 -20.62
N GLN A 48 -15.15 -5.53 -20.54
CA GLN A 48 -15.65 -6.27 -21.70
C GLN A 48 -14.54 -6.72 -22.67
N GLY A 49 -13.35 -7.00 -22.14
CA GLY A 49 -12.17 -7.41 -22.91
C GLY A 49 -11.26 -6.27 -23.38
N GLY A 50 -11.68 -5.00 -23.27
CA GLY A 50 -10.89 -3.85 -23.70
C GLY A 50 -10.43 -4.01 -25.16
N ILE A 51 -9.13 -3.86 -25.42
CA ILE A 51 -8.57 -4.03 -26.78
C ILE A 51 -8.52 -5.50 -27.24
N LEU A 52 -8.82 -6.47 -26.36
CA LEU A 52 -8.79 -7.91 -26.66
C LEU A 52 -10.18 -8.51 -26.95
N LYS A 53 -11.27 -7.73 -26.86
CA LYS A 53 -12.66 -8.22 -26.92
C LYS A 53 -12.95 -9.20 -28.07
N ASP A 54 -12.36 -8.95 -29.24
CA ASP A 54 -12.56 -9.73 -30.46
C ASP A 54 -11.26 -10.33 -31.03
N GLU A 55 -10.18 -10.34 -30.24
CA GLU A 55 -8.87 -10.84 -30.65
C GLU A 55 -8.62 -12.20 -30.01
N PRO A 56 -8.78 -13.33 -30.74
CA PRO A 56 -8.50 -14.64 -30.19
C PRO A 56 -7.01 -14.82 -29.92
N PRO A 57 -6.62 -15.55 -28.85
CA PRO A 57 -5.23 -15.83 -28.60
C PRO A 57 -4.66 -16.74 -29.69
N ILE A 58 -3.41 -16.50 -30.05
CA ILE A 58 -2.62 -17.36 -30.93
C ILE A 58 -1.75 -18.28 -30.10
N MET A 59 -1.55 -19.50 -30.57
CA MET A 59 -0.61 -20.43 -29.96
C MET A 59 0.79 -20.21 -30.53
N LYS A 60 1.79 -20.01 -29.66
CA LYS A 60 3.20 -19.83 -30.04
C LYS A 60 4.06 -20.90 -29.39
N PRO A 61 5.13 -21.39 -30.03
CA PRO A 61 6.09 -22.26 -29.35
C PRO A 61 6.62 -21.57 -28.09
N ALA A 62 6.57 -22.26 -26.95
CA ALA A 62 7.17 -21.78 -25.71
C ALA A 62 8.69 -21.72 -25.90
N ILE A 63 9.30 -20.61 -25.48
CA ILE A 63 10.74 -20.38 -25.62
C ILE A 63 11.36 -20.50 -24.22
N ILE A 64 12.27 -21.45 -24.04
CA ILE A 64 13.10 -21.57 -22.84
C ILE A 64 14.52 -21.11 -23.21
N GLY A 65 15.00 -20.06 -22.57
CA GLY A 65 16.28 -19.42 -22.90
C GLY A 65 16.31 -18.90 -24.35
N LYS A 66 17.03 -19.58 -25.24
CA LYS A 66 17.09 -19.28 -26.69
C LYS A 66 16.48 -20.36 -27.58
N THR A 67 15.90 -21.40 -26.99
CA THR A 67 15.45 -22.60 -27.71
C THR A 67 13.92 -22.65 -27.73
N ALA A 68 13.35 -22.86 -28.91
CA ALA A 68 11.95 -23.21 -29.03
C ALA A 68 11.74 -24.64 -28.53
N THR A 69 10.77 -24.82 -27.64
CA THR A 69 10.34 -26.14 -27.16
C THR A 69 9.31 -26.74 -28.11
N GLY A 70 8.92 -28.00 -27.86
CA GLY A 70 7.79 -28.65 -28.55
C GLY A 70 6.41 -28.21 -28.05
N PHE A 71 6.35 -27.35 -27.03
CA PHE A 71 5.10 -26.93 -26.38
C PHE A 71 4.65 -25.58 -26.88
N TYR A 72 3.34 -25.34 -26.83
CA TYR A 72 2.75 -24.09 -27.27
C TYR A 72 2.12 -23.36 -26.10
N THR A 73 2.32 -22.04 -26.07
CA THR A 73 1.73 -21.15 -25.11
C THR A 73 0.81 -20.13 -25.77
N PRO A 74 -0.32 -19.77 -25.15
CA PRO A 74 -1.16 -18.69 -25.67
C PRO A 74 -0.44 -17.35 -25.63
N ALA A 75 -0.75 -16.52 -26.62
CA ALA A 75 -0.25 -15.17 -26.74
C ALA A 75 -1.26 -14.27 -27.46
N PHE A 76 -1.19 -12.96 -27.24
CA PHE A 76 -1.92 -11.96 -28.00
C PHE A 76 -0.96 -11.11 -28.83
N LEU A 77 -1.32 -10.87 -30.09
CA LEU A 77 -0.62 -9.94 -30.97
C LEU A 77 -1.27 -8.56 -30.86
N LEU A 78 -0.61 -7.65 -30.15
CA LEU A 78 -1.09 -6.31 -29.89
C LEU A 78 -0.58 -5.35 -30.97
N LYS A 79 -1.43 -4.44 -31.42
CA LYS A 79 -1.11 -3.46 -32.46
C LYS A 79 -1.21 -2.04 -31.91
N ASN A 80 -0.28 -1.18 -32.32
CA ASN A 80 -0.30 0.26 -32.07
C ASN A 80 -0.46 0.64 -30.58
N LEU A 81 0.40 0.08 -29.73
CA LEU A 81 0.46 0.49 -28.33
C LEU A 81 1.10 1.89 -28.22
N THR A 82 0.42 2.76 -27.49
CA THR A 82 0.70 4.20 -27.39
C THR A 82 1.57 4.47 -26.16
N LEU A 83 2.65 5.24 -26.36
CA LEU A 83 3.50 5.71 -25.27
C LEU A 83 2.71 6.62 -24.31
N GLY A 84 2.98 6.51 -23.01
CA GLY A 84 2.33 7.32 -21.97
C GLY A 84 0.99 6.76 -21.49
N ASN A 85 0.42 5.76 -22.17
CA ASN A 85 -0.73 5.03 -21.65
C ASN A 85 -0.30 4.00 -20.59
N LEU A 86 -1.16 3.85 -19.59
CA LEU A 86 -1.08 2.86 -18.54
C LEU A 86 -1.98 1.68 -18.93
N TYR A 87 -1.37 0.53 -19.21
CA TYR A 87 -2.09 -0.64 -19.69
C TYR A 87 -2.37 -1.60 -18.53
N CYS A 88 -3.65 -1.83 -18.27
CA CYS A 88 -4.12 -2.77 -17.25
C CYS A 88 -4.59 -4.06 -17.91
N PHE A 89 -4.10 -5.19 -17.43
CA PHE A 89 -4.32 -6.50 -18.03
C PHE A 89 -4.99 -7.45 -17.02
N SER A 90 -5.89 -8.30 -17.50
CA SER A 90 -6.39 -9.44 -16.72
C SER A 90 -6.71 -10.64 -17.61
N THR A 91 -6.62 -11.85 -17.07
CA THR A 91 -7.07 -13.07 -17.73
C THR A 91 -7.34 -14.17 -16.71
N TRP A 92 -8.18 -15.14 -17.07
CA TRP A 92 -8.32 -16.38 -16.32
C TRP A 92 -7.40 -17.45 -16.92
N ILE A 93 -6.60 -18.08 -16.07
CA ILE A 93 -5.62 -19.10 -16.45
C ILE A 93 -6.07 -20.46 -15.93
N LYS A 94 -6.00 -21.48 -16.76
CA LYS A 94 -6.11 -22.89 -16.37
C LYS A 94 -4.89 -23.65 -16.87
N ILE A 95 -4.36 -24.55 -16.03
CA ILE A 95 -3.17 -25.34 -16.34
C ILE A 95 -3.47 -26.84 -16.38
N GLN A 96 -2.70 -27.60 -17.16
CA GLN A 96 -2.62 -29.06 -17.12
C GLN A 96 -1.16 -29.52 -17.19
N GLY A 97 -0.85 -30.65 -16.55
CA GLY A 97 0.52 -31.22 -16.52
C GLY A 97 1.29 -31.01 -15.20
N ALA A 98 0.75 -30.23 -14.27
CA ALA A 98 1.25 -30.11 -12.89
C ALA A 98 0.08 -29.86 -11.92
N ASN A 99 0.29 -30.05 -10.60
CA ASN A 99 -0.72 -29.71 -9.59
C ASN A 99 -0.91 -28.19 -9.43
N SER A 100 0.18 -27.44 -9.51
CA SER A 100 0.23 -25.99 -9.51
C SER A 100 1.43 -25.51 -10.31
N ALA A 101 1.36 -24.29 -10.86
CA ALA A 101 2.48 -23.64 -11.53
C ALA A 101 2.36 -22.11 -11.45
N LEU A 102 3.49 -21.44 -11.27
CA LEU A 102 3.56 -19.98 -11.29
C LEU A 102 3.58 -19.49 -12.74
N ILE A 103 2.44 -18.99 -13.21
CA ILE A 103 2.30 -18.47 -14.56
C ILE A 103 2.56 -16.96 -14.56
N ARG A 104 3.39 -16.53 -15.52
CA ARG A 104 3.83 -15.16 -15.72
C ARG A 104 3.31 -14.64 -17.05
N ALA A 105 2.80 -13.41 -17.04
CA ALA A 105 2.57 -12.63 -18.25
C ALA A 105 3.82 -11.79 -18.58
N SER A 106 4.24 -11.80 -19.85
CA SER A 106 5.38 -11.04 -20.37
C SER A 106 4.95 -10.24 -21.60
N LEU A 107 5.57 -9.07 -21.83
CA LEU A 107 5.34 -8.28 -23.04
C LEU A 107 6.62 -8.13 -23.84
N LYS A 108 6.60 -8.52 -25.11
CA LYS A 108 7.71 -8.32 -26.04
C LYS A 108 7.31 -7.31 -27.11
N THR A 109 7.94 -6.15 -27.12
CA THR A 109 7.82 -5.15 -28.19
C THR A 109 8.95 -5.31 -29.19
N GLU A 110 8.99 -4.47 -30.22
CA GLU A 110 10.07 -4.43 -31.20
C GLU A 110 11.43 -4.06 -30.56
N ASN A 111 11.39 -3.22 -29.52
CA ASN A 111 12.59 -2.61 -28.93
C ASN A 111 12.97 -3.18 -27.56
N ARG A 112 12.01 -3.77 -26.83
CA ARG A 112 12.20 -4.19 -25.44
C ARG A 112 11.40 -5.45 -25.10
N THR A 113 11.91 -6.21 -24.15
CA THR A 113 11.14 -7.26 -23.46
C THR A 113 10.89 -6.82 -22.02
N TYR A 114 9.62 -6.71 -21.65
CA TYR A 114 9.17 -6.58 -20.28
C TYR A 114 8.99 -8.00 -19.76
N ASN A 115 9.96 -8.43 -18.95
CA ASN A 115 10.01 -9.82 -18.49
C ASN A 115 8.74 -10.17 -17.75
N CYS A 116 8.35 -9.41 -16.74
CA CYS A 116 7.11 -9.70 -16.02
C CYS A 116 6.21 -8.46 -15.95
N ILE A 117 4.93 -8.67 -16.25
CA ILE A 117 3.86 -7.67 -16.13
C ILE A 117 2.68 -8.17 -15.29
N GLY A 118 2.78 -9.36 -14.70
CA GLY A 118 1.81 -9.96 -13.78
C GLY A 118 2.08 -11.46 -13.59
N THR A 119 1.71 -11.99 -12.42
CA THR A 119 1.83 -13.42 -12.10
C THR A 119 0.55 -13.98 -11.48
N VAL A 120 0.40 -15.30 -11.55
CA VAL A 120 -0.60 -16.07 -10.82
C VAL A 120 -0.06 -17.46 -10.48
N LEU A 121 -0.28 -17.94 -9.26
CA LEU A 121 -0.08 -19.35 -8.92
C LEU A 121 -1.31 -20.13 -9.38
N ALA A 122 -1.27 -20.64 -10.61
CA ALA A 122 -2.37 -21.40 -11.18
C ALA A 122 -2.42 -22.81 -10.58
N LYS A 123 -3.63 -23.31 -10.32
CA LYS A 123 -3.88 -24.67 -9.81
C LYS A 123 -4.58 -25.52 -10.87
N ASN A 124 -4.26 -26.81 -10.90
CA ASN A 124 -4.94 -27.76 -11.77
C ASN A 124 -6.42 -27.91 -11.38
N GLY A 125 -7.28 -28.13 -12.38
CA GLY A 125 -8.70 -28.40 -12.16
C GLY A 125 -9.59 -27.16 -12.02
N CYS A 126 -9.04 -25.94 -11.96
CA CYS A 126 -9.80 -24.70 -11.83
C CYS A 126 -9.16 -23.53 -12.60
N TRP A 127 -9.88 -22.41 -12.68
CA TRP A 127 -9.45 -21.16 -13.31
C TRP A 127 -8.91 -20.19 -12.26
N SER A 128 -7.68 -19.73 -12.44
CA SER A 128 -6.98 -18.81 -11.53
C SER A 128 -6.87 -17.43 -12.20
N PHE A 129 -7.11 -16.37 -11.44
CA PHE A 129 -7.14 -15.02 -12.00
C PHE A 129 -5.76 -14.37 -11.99
N LEU A 130 -5.28 -13.98 -13.17
CA LEU A 130 -4.06 -13.19 -13.35
C LEU A 130 -4.47 -11.75 -13.63
N LYS A 131 -3.99 -10.82 -12.80
CA LYS A 131 -4.11 -9.38 -13.02
C LYS A 131 -2.73 -8.75 -13.03
N GLY A 132 -2.53 -7.75 -13.87
CA GLY A 132 -1.25 -7.09 -14.02
C GLY A 132 -1.34 -5.85 -14.89
N GLY A 133 -0.19 -5.38 -15.37
CA GLY A 133 -0.14 -4.26 -16.28
C GLY A 133 1.27 -3.77 -16.56
N PHE A 134 1.34 -2.80 -17.46
CA PHE A 134 2.61 -2.24 -17.93
C PHE A 134 2.47 -0.81 -18.40
N VAL A 135 3.61 -0.14 -18.44
CA VAL A 135 3.83 1.13 -19.14
C VAL A 135 4.93 0.92 -20.17
N LEU A 136 4.87 1.67 -21.27
CA LEU A 136 5.87 1.58 -22.32
C LEU A 136 6.96 2.64 -22.14
N ASP A 137 8.20 2.30 -22.47
CA ASP A 137 9.30 3.27 -22.58
C ASP A 137 9.39 3.90 -23.98
N SER A 138 8.82 3.24 -24.98
CA SER A 138 8.74 3.70 -26.37
C SER A 138 7.45 3.21 -27.03
N PRO A 139 6.87 3.95 -28.00
CA PRO A 139 5.72 3.45 -28.75
C PRO A 139 6.05 2.12 -29.44
N SER A 140 5.03 1.28 -29.64
CA SER A 140 5.18 -0.05 -30.24
C SER A 140 4.07 -0.27 -31.26
N ASN A 141 4.42 -0.52 -32.52
CA ASN A 141 3.44 -0.84 -33.55
C ASN A 141 2.96 -2.28 -33.42
N LEU A 142 3.84 -3.16 -32.94
CA LEU A 142 3.59 -4.57 -32.76
C LEU A 142 4.22 -5.07 -31.46
N ALA A 143 3.39 -5.62 -30.57
CA ALA A 143 3.84 -6.29 -29.37
C ALA A 143 3.21 -7.67 -29.24
N LEU A 144 3.90 -8.55 -28.53
CA LEU A 144 3.45 -9.90 -28.22
C LEU A 144 3.30 -10.02 -26.70
N LEU A 145 2.08 -10.23 -26.25
CA LEU A 145 1.76 -10.56 -24.86
C LEU A 145 1.79 -12.09 -24.72
N LEU A 146 2.70 -12.63 -23.91
CA LEU A 146 2.88 -14.07 -23.73
C LEU A 146 2.57 -14.49 -22.30
N PHE A 147 2.01 -15.68 -22.15
CA PHE A 147 1.86 -16.37 -20.86
C PHE A 147 2.88 -17.49 -20.80
N GLN A 148 3.63 -17.65 -19.73
CA GLN A 148 4.62 -18.74 -19.63
C GLN A 148 4.73 -19.21 -18.18
N ASN A 149 5.13 -20.46 -18.00
CA ASN A 149 5.55 -20.94 -16.69
C ASN A 149 6.85 -20.23 -16.29
N SER A 150 6.94 -19.81 -15.04
CA SER A 150 8.10 -19.06 -14.53
C SER A 150 9.33 -19.95 -14.31
N ASP A 151 9.11 -21.24 -14.09
CA ASP A 151 10.17 -22.25 -13.87
C ASP A 151 10.71 -22.83 -15.19
N ASP A 152 10.32 -22.27 -16.34
CA ASP A 152 10.69 -22.77 -17.67
C ASP A 152 10.38 -24.27 -17.87
N LYS A 153 9.43 -24.84 -17.13
CA LYS A 153 8.94 -26.20 -17.35
C LYS A 153 7.73 -26.19 -18.27
N ASP A 154 7.68 -27.18 -19.15
CA ASP A 154 6.57 -27.38 -20.07
C ASP A 154 5.26 -27.67 -19.31
N ILE A 155 4.27 -26.81 -19.53
CA ILE A 155 2.93 -26.95 -18.96
C ILE A 155 1.90 -26.45 -19.97
N ASP A 156 0.78 -27.15 -20.08
CA ASP A 156 -0.31 -26.72 -20.96
C ASP A 156 -1.08 -25.58 -20.28
N ILE A 157 -1.11 -24.42 -20.93
CA ILE A 157 -1.78 -23.21 -20.45
C ILE A 157 -2.99 -22.93 -21.33
N THR A 158 -4.17 -22.84 -20.73
CA THR A 158 -5.40 -22.33 -21.35
C THR A 158 -5.75 -21.00 -20.73
N ILE A 159 -6.20 -20.05 -21.55
CA ILE A 159 -6.66 -18.74 -21.09
C ILE A 159 -8.09 -18.46 -21.54
N ASP A 160 -8.80 -17.65 -20.77
CA ASP A 160 -10.15 -17.19 -21.09
C ASP A 160 -10.42 -15.80 -20.49
N SER A 161 -11.46 -15.13 -20.96
CA SER A 161 -11.92 -13.84 -20.43
C SER A 161 -10.79 -12.82 -20.27
N SER A 162 -9.97 -12.69 -21.31
CA SER A 162 -8.81 -11.80 -21.32
C SER A 162 -9.23 -10.36 -21.58
N SER A 163 -8.57 -9.42 -20.91
CA SER A 163 -8.79 -7.98 -21.07
C SER A 163 -7.50 -7.21 -21.04
N LEU A 164 -7.43 -6.16 -21.87
CA LEU A 164 -6.36 -5.18 -21.84
C LEU A 164 -6.96 -3.79 -22.04
N GLN A 165 -6.97 -2.99 -20.97
CA GLN A 165 -7.55 -1.66 -20.94
C GLN A 165 -6.43 -0.61 -20.86
N PRO A 166 -6.26 0.26 -21.89
CA PRO A 166 -5.43 1.44 -21.77
C PRO A 166 -6.14 2.52 -20.96
N PHE A 167 -5.36 3.22 -20.13
CA PHE A 167 -5.73 4.48 -19.51
C PHE A 167 -4.71 5.53 -19.92
N THR A 168 -5.18 6.70 -20.33
CA THR A 168 -4.33 7.89 -20.42
C THR A 168 -3.91 8.35 -19.01
N ASP A 169 -2.86 9.16 -18.90
CA ASP A 169 -2.47 9.76 -17.61
C ASP A 169 -3.64 10.55 -16.99
N GLN A 170 -4.42 11.28 -17.79
CA GLN A 170 -5.58 12.03 -17.30
C GLN A 170 -6.67 11.12 -16.73
N GLU A 171 -7.01 10.01 -17.41
CA GLU A 171 -7.99 9.05 -16.90
C GLU A 171 -7.49 8.34 -15.64
N TRP A 172 -6.20 8.00 -15.59
CA TRP A 172 -5.60 7.39 -14.41
C TRP A 172 -5.62 8.33 -13.20
N ARG A 173 -5.23 9.60 -13.40
CA ARG A 173 -5.30 10.66 -12.38
C ARG A 173 -6.72 10.94 -11.93
N PHE A 174 -7.69 10.94 -12.86
CA PHE A 174 -9.10 11.05 -12.51
C PHE A 174 -9.52 9.90 -11.58
N ASN A 175 -9.17 8.66 -11.92
CA ASN A 175 -9.47 7.49 -11.09
C ASN A 175 -8.86 7.61 -9.70
N GLN A 176 -7.62 8.09 -9.57
CA GLN A 176 -7.00 8.35 -8.27
C GLN A 176 -7.77 9.40 -7.48
N GLN A 177 -8.11 10.53 -8.11
CA GLN A 177 -8.84 11.60 -7.43
C GLN A 177 -10.26 11.17 -7.03
N PHE A 178 -10.92 10.38 -7.87
CA PHE A 178 -12.21 9.78 -7.58
C PHE A 178 -12.14 8.90 -6.33
N MET A 179 -11.12 8.04 -6.23
CA MET A 179 -10.92 7.22 -5.03
C MET A 179 -10.51 8.04 -3.82
N ILE A 180 -9.65 9.04 -3.95
CA ILE A 180 -9.31 9.94 -2.84
C ILE A 180 -10.57 10.64 -2.32
N ASN A 181 -11.40 11.16 -3.22
CA ASN A 181 -12.63 11.85 -2.84
C ASN A 181 -13.62 10.90 -2.15
N THR A 182 -13.77 9.66 -2.61
CA THR A 182 -14.75 8.71 -2.03
C THR A 182 -14.24 7.98 -0.79
N GLN A 183 -12.93 7.72 -0.69
CA GLN A 183 -12.34 6.94 0.38
C GLN A 183 -11.74 7.81 1.49
N ARG A 184 -11.13 8.95 1.15
CA ARG A 184 -10.35 9.78 2.08
C ARG A 184 -11.04 11.08 2.49
N LYS A 185 -12.23 11.37 1.96
CA LYS A 185 -12.98 12.60 2.27
C LYS A 185 -14.45 12.29 2.53
N ARG A 186 -15.15 13.16 3.28
CA ARG A 186 -16.59 13.06 3.53
C ARG A 186 -17.26 14.43 3.53
N ALA A 187 -18.54 14.41 3.15
CA ALA A 187 -19.41 15.58 3.24
C ALA A 187 -19.77 15.81 4.71
N VAL A 188 -19.74 17.07 5.11
CA VAL A 188 -20.10 17.51 6.46
C VAL A 188 -21.06 18.66 6.35
N THR A 189 -22.11 18.65 7.17
CA THR A 189 -23.01 19.79 7.34
C THR A 189 -23.04 20.19 8.81
N ILE A 190 -22.61 21.43 9.08
CA ILE A 190 -22.66 22.07 10.39
C ILE A 190 -23.98 22.83 10.51
N HIS A 191 -24.76 22.54 11.54
CA HIS A 191 -26.03 23.20 11.87
C HIS A 191 -25.80 24.13 13.06
N VAL A 192 -26.17 25.41 12.92
CA VAL A 192 -26.05 26.41 13.97
C VAL A 192 -27.43 26.89 14.40
N SER A 193 -27.68 26.86 15.70
CA SER A 193 -28.94 27.34 16.29
C SER A 193 -28.72 28.10 17.59
N ASP A 194 -29.71 28.87 18.02
CA ASP A 194 -29.75 29.41 19.39
C ASP A 194 -30.13 28.34 20.42
N GLN A 195 -30.14 28.72 21.70
CA GLN A 195 -30.55 27.85 22.81
C GLN A 195 -32.02 27.39 22.75
N GLN A 196 -32.85 28.07 21.97
CA GLN A 196 -34.25 27.72 21.75
C GLN A 196 -34.44 26.80 20.53
N GLY A 197 -33.35 26.46 19.82
CA GLY A 197 -33.36 25.61 18.63
C GLY A 197 -33.69 26.34 17.33
N ASN A 198 -33.77 27.68 17.34
CA ASN A 198 -33.97 28.45 16.11
C ASN A 198 -32.67 28.49 15.31
N ARG A 199 -32.76 28.20 14.02
CA ARG A 199 -31.63 28.22 13.08
C ARG A 199 -31.09 29.64 12.93
N LEU A 200 -29.77 29.80 12.99
CA LEU A 200 -29.11 31.10 12.86
C LEU A 200 -28.51 31.24 11.47
N GLN A 201 -29.15 32.04 10.61
CA GLN A 201 -28.62 32.44 9.30
C GLN A 201 -27.54 33.52 9.45
N GLY A 202 -26.45 33.41 8.70
CA GLY A 202 -25.37 34.42 8.70
C GLY A 202 -24.38 34.29 9.87
N ALA A 203 -24.40 33.20 10.63
CA ALA A 203 -23.39 32.90 11.64
C ALA A 203 -22.05 32.62 10.97
N ALA A 204 -21.01 33.36 11.39
CA ALA A 204 -19.66 33.20 10.88
C ALA A 204 -19.07 31.89 11.40
N ILE A 205 -18.50 31.08 10.51
CA ILE A 205 -17.90 29.79 10.81
C ILE A 205 -16.44 29.80 10.36
N THR A 206 -15.55 29.30 11.21
CA THR A 206 -14.16 28.95 10.88
C THR A 206 -13.90 27.50 11.28
N ILE A 207 -13.41 26.69 10.35
CA ILE A 207 -13.14 25.26 10.54
C ILE A 207 -11.67 25.00 10.24
N ASN A 208 -10.99 24.31 11.15
CA ASN A 208 -9.61 23.89 10.99
C ASN A 208 -9.50 22.38 11.17
N GLN A 209 -8.87 21.70 10.21
CA GLN A 209 -8.43 20.33 10.41
C GLN A 209 -7.24 20.34 11.37
N VAL A 210 -7.34 19.63 12.49
CA VAL A 210 -6.31 19.60 13.54
C VAL A 210 -5.54 18.27 13.58
N SER A 211 -6.07 17.23 12.95
CA SER A 211 -5.33 15.98 12.69
C SER A 211 -5.76 15.34 11.37
N LYS A 212 -4.86 14.53 10.80
CA LYS A 212 -5.09 13.74 9.60
C LYS A 212 -5.31 12.28 10.01
N ASP A 213 -6.33 11.62 9.47
CA ASP A 213 -6.62 10.20 9.73
C ASP A 213 -5.56 9.27 9.13
N PHE A 214 -5.07 9.59 7.92
CA PHE A 214 -4.15 8.73 7.19
C PHE A 214 -2.72 8.87 7.76
N PRO A 215 -2.10 7.77 8.24
CA PRO A 215 -0.70 7.75 8.61
C PRO A 215 0.21 7.94 7.39
N PHE A 216 0.94 9.05 7.40
CA PHE A 216 1.97 9.36 6.44
C PHE A 216 3.23 9.72 7.22
N GLY A 217 4.25 8.88 7.08
CA GLY A 217 5.43 8.92 7.92
C GLY A 217 6.73 8.77 7.16
N SER A 218 7.82 8.83 7.91
CA SER A 218 9.16 8.59 7.39
C SER A 218 10.02 7.89 8.45
N ALA A 219 11.01 7.12 8.00
CA ALA A 219 12.04 6.55 8.83
C ALA A 219 12.87 7.65 9.49
N ILE A 220 13.21 7.45 10.76
CA ILE A 220 14.12 8.29 11.53
C ILE A 220 15.26 7.44 12.09
N ALA A 221 16.44 8.03 12.17
CA ALA A 221 17.61 7.47 12.85
C ALA A 221 17.90 8.28 14.11
N HIS A 222 18.80 7.80 14.96
CA HIS A 222 19.22 8.47 16.21
C HIS A 222 19.76 9.90 16.02
N THR A 223 20.11 10.29 14.79
CA THR A 223 20.52 11.64 14.40
C THR A 223 19.45 12.71 14.60
N ILE A 224 18.19 12.31 14.81
CA ILE A 224 17.10 13.20 15.20
C ILE A 224 17.23 13.68 16.66
N LEU A 225 17.95 12.94 17.50
CA LEU A 225 18.11 13.26 18.91
C LEU A 225 19.00 14.48 19.09
N GLY A 226 18.47 15.51 19.77
CA GLY A 226 19.18 16.78 20.01
C GLY A 226 19.32 17.68 18.78
N ASN A 227 18.83 17.26 17.61
CA ASN A 227 18.85 18.06 16.38
C ASN A 227 17.52 18.78 16.19
N LEU A 228 17.35 19.93 16.86
CA LEU A 228 16.10 20.70 16.84
C LEU A 228 15.63 21.05 15.40
N PRO A 229 16.50 21.50 14.47
CA PRO A 229 16.07 21.73 13.10
C PRO A 229 15.52 20.48 12.40
N TYR A 230 16.08 19.29 12.65
CA TYR A 230 15.54 18.04 12.10
C TYR A 230 14.19 17.69 12.72
N GLN A 231 14.08 17.84 14.04
CA GLN A 231 12.83 17.58 14.76
C GLN A 231 11.71 18.47 14.23
N ASP A 232 11.94 19.79 14.14
CA ASP A 232 10.98 20.77 13.62
C ASP A 232 10.59 20.45 12.17
N TRP A 233 11.57 20.12 11.31
CA TRP A 233 11.33 19.75 9.92
C TRP A 233 10.48 18.48 9.80
N PHE A 234 10.70 17.48 10.66
CA PHE A 234 9.98 16.21 10.65
C PHE A 234 8.53 16.36 11.14
N VAL A 235 8.33 17.01 12.28
CA VAL A 235 7.00 17.10 12.93
C VAL A 235 6.02 17.97 12.15
N GLU A 236 6.51 18.87 11.31
CA GLU A 236 5.68 19.65 10.38
C GLU A 236 5.03 18.77 9.30
N ARG A 237 5.65 17.62 8.98
CA ARG A 237 5.31 16.81 7.80
C ARG A 237 4.63 15.49 8.14
N PHE A 238 5.09 14.83 9.20
CA PHE A 238 4.80 13.42 9.43
C PHE A 238 4.02 13.20 10.72
N ASN A 239 2.96 12.38 10.63
CA ASN A 239 2.19 11.91 11.80
C ASN A 239 2.52 10.45 12.15
N ALA A 240 3.46 9.81 11.43
CA ALA A 240 3.96 8.48 11.70
C ALA A 240 5.49 8.38 11.55
N ALA A 241 6.11 7.46 12.27
CA ALA A 241 7.55 7.20 12.26
C ALA A 241 7.87 5.70 12.26
N VAL A 242 9.07 5.36 11.79
CA VAL A 242 9.68 4.03 11.97
C VAL A 242 11.15 4.23 12.30
N PHE A 243 11.71 3.43 13.20
CA PHE A 243 13.12 3.55 13.54
C PHE A 243 13.92 2.71 12.56
N GLU A 244 14.86 3.34 11.85
CA GLU A 244 15.54 2.71 10.72
C GLU A 244 16.43 1.54 11.18
N ASN A 245 17.14 1.72 12.30
CA ASN A 245 18.10 0.74 12.81
C ASN A 245 17.99 0.47 14.31
N GLU A 246 17.46 1.43 15.09
CA GLU A 246 17.63 1.48 16.54
C GLU A 246 16.84 0.41 17.31
N LEU A 247 15.93 -0.32 16.64
CA LEU A 247 15.26 -1.50 17.20
C LEU A 247 15.83 -2.82 16.69
N LYS A 248 16.60 -2.85 15.59
CA LYS A 248 17.10 -4.10 14.99
C LYS A 248 17.99 -4.86 15.96
N TRP A 249 18.04 -6.18 15.83
CA TRP A 249 18.68 -7.04 16.85
C TRP A 249 20.17 -6.74 17.01
N TYR A 250 20.88 -6.49 15.92
CA TYR A 250 22.30 -6.11 15.98
C TYR A 250 22.56 -4.76 16.68
N ALA A 251 21.59 -3.84 16.67
CA ALA A 251 21.74 -2.54 17.32
C ALA A 251 21.46 -2.64 18.83
N THR A 252 20.49 -3.47 19.20
CA THR A 252 19.98 -3.55 20.58
C THR A 252 20.61 -4.67 21.40
N GLU A 253 21.23 -5.68 20.78
CA GLU A 253 21.96 -6.76 21.48
C GLU A 253 23.15 -7.26 20.64
N PRO A 254 24.19 -6.43 20.44
CA PRO A 254 25.37 -6.81 19.65
C PRO A 254 26.21 -7.92 20.31
N ASP A 255 26.13 -8.06 21.63
CA ASP A 255 26.74 -9.13 22.43
C ASP A 255 25.63 -9.85 23.22
N GLN A 256 25.73 -11.18 23.32
CA GLN A 256 24.75 -12.01 24.03
C GLN A 256 24.46 -11.48 25.45
N GLY A 257 23.19 -11.23 25.75
CA GLY A 257 22.71 -10.80 27.06
C GLY A 257 23.04 -9.34 27.41
N LYS A 258 23.70 -8.57 26.53
CA LYS A 258 23.98 -7.14 26.74
C LYS A 258 23.02 -6.30 25.91
N THR A 259 21.77 -6.25 26.34
CA THR A 259 20.76 -5.42 25.69
C THR A 259 20.98 -3.93 25.97
N ASN A 260 20.89 -3.09 24.94
CA ASN A 260 20.89 -1.63 25.06
C ASN A 260 19.77 -1.03 24.22
N TYR A 261 18.81 -0.41 24.90
CA TYR A 261 17.64 0.23 24.31
C TYR A 261 17.66 1.76 24.42
N THR A 262 18.77 2.35 24.89
CA THR A 262 18.83 3.77 25.25
C THR A 262 18.43 4.69 24.08
N LEU A 263 18.93 4.42 22.87
CA LEU A 263 18.60 5.24 21.70
C LEU A 263 17.14 5.09 21.29
N ALA A 264 16.62 3.85 21.25
CA ALA A 264 15.22 3.59 20.94
C ALA A 264 14.29 4.25 21.98
N ASP A 265 14.64 4.21 23.27
CA ASP A 265 13.87 4.87 24.33
C ASP A 265 13.82 6.40 24.13
N GLN A 266 14.95 7.02 23.82
CA GLN A 266 15.01 8.47 23.56
C GLN A 266 14.25 8.87 22.30
N MET A 267 14.30 8.06 21.24
CA MET A 267 13.52 8.29 20.02
C MET A 267 12.02 8.10 20.28
N LEU A 268 11.66 7.13 21.13
CA LEU A 268 10.28 6.91 21.54
C LEU A 268 9.72 8.09 22.36
N GLU A 269 10.54 8.67 23.23
CA GLU A 269 10.20 9.91 23.93
C GLU A 269 9.93 11.07 22.96
N PHE A 270 10.76 11.21 21.92
CA PHE A 270 10.57 12.23 20.87
C PHE A 270 9.24 12.05 20.14
N VAL A 271 8.94 10.84 19.63
CA VAL A 271 7.68 10.61 18.89
C VAL A 271 6.46 10.78 19.79
N ARG A 272 6.52 10.31 21.04
CA ARG A 272 5.45 10.49 22.03
C ARG A 272 5.21 11.97 22.34
N GLY A 273 6.29 12.73 22.54
CA GLY A 273 6.23 14.17 22.82
C GLY A 273 5.54 14.98 21.72
N HIS A 274 5.54 14.47 20.49
CA HIS A 274 4.91 15.08 19.31
C HIS A 274 3.64 14.37 18.84
N GLN A 275 3.13 13.40 19.62
CA GLN A 275 1.91 12.64 19.30
C GLN A 275 2.00 11.90 17.95
N ILE A 276 3.19 11.45 17.59
CA ILE A 276 3.49 10.69 16.37
C ILE A 276 3.41 9.20 16.69
N ILE A 277 2.71 8.43 15.86
CA ILE A 277 2.63 6.97 16.00
C ILE A 277 3.89 6.31 15.43
N ALA A 278 4.34 5.20 16.02
CA ALA A 278 5.56 4.53 15.58
C ALA A 278 5.32 3.06 15.18
N ARG A 279 5.96 2.61 14.11
CA ARG A 279 6.07 1.19 13.73
C ARG A 279 7.31 0.57 14.35
N GLY A 280 7.16 -0.62 14.94
CA GLY A 280 8.25 -1.43 15.47
C GLY A 280 8.90 -2.23 14.34
N HIS A 281 10.10 -1.82 13.93
CA HIS A 281 10.84 -2.45 12.84
C HIS A 281 12.27 -2.76 13.30
N ASN A 282 12.68 -4.03 13.43
CA ASN A 282 11.90 -5.26 13.38
C ASN A 282 12.32 -6.17 14.54
N ILE A 283 11.53 -7.21 14.83
CA ILE A 283 11.92 -8.19 15.87
C ILE A 283 13.05 -9.08 15.32
N PHE A 284 12.83 -9.67 14.14
CA PHE A 284 13.79 -10.48 13.40
C PHE A 284 13.91 -10.03 11.95
N TRP A 285 15.12 -10.21 11.41
CA TRP A 285 15.40 -10.10 9.99
C TRP A 285 16.02 -11.41 9.53
N GLU A 286 15.43 -12.02 8.51
CA GLU A 286 15.79 -13.36 8.03
C GLU A 286 17.12 -13.39 7.26
N ASP A 287 17.59 -12.26 6.74
CA ASP A 287 18.90 -12.21 6.09
C ASP A 287 20.02 -12.38 7.14
N PRO A 288 20.83 -13.46 7.07
CA PRO A 288 21.89 -13.72 8.04
C PRO A 288 22.91 -12.59 8.19
N LYS A 289 23.05 -11.71 7.20
CA LYS A 289 24.00 -10.59 7.25
C LYS A 289 23.60 -9.53 8.30
N TYR A 290 22.32 -9.44 8.63
CA TYR A 290 21.79 -8.55 9.66
C TYR A 290 21.52 -9.25 10.99
N THR A 291 21.83 -10.55 11.11
CA THR A 291 21.73 -11.25 12.39
C THR A 291 22.98 -10.97 13.26
N PRO A 292 22.86 -10.72 14.58
CA PRO A 292 24.01 -10.48 15.45
C PRO A 292 25.06 -11.59 15.35
N ALA A 293 26.35 -11.23 15.38
CA ALA A 293 27.43 -12.18 15.13
C ALA A 293 27.41 -13.39 16.06
N TRP A 294 27.01 -13.20 17.32
CA TRP A 294 26.91 -14.27 18.33
C TRP A 294 25.72 -15.22 18.10
N VAL A 295 24.68 -14.79 17.37
CA VAL A 295 23.49 -15.59 17.03
C VAL A 295 23.74 -16.45 15.80
N ARG A 296 24.51 -15.98 14.81
CA ARG A 296 24.66 -16.62 13.49
C ARG A 296 25.07 -18.10 13.51
N ASN A 297 25.83 -18.51 14.53
CA ASN A 297 26.32 -19.88 14.69
C ASN A 297 25.48 -20.72 15.66
N LEU A 298 24.46 -20.15 16.31
CA LEU A 298 23.56 -20.90 17.18
C LEU A 298 22.62 -21.78 16.35
N THR A 299 22.25 -22.92 16.92
CA THR A 299 21.27 -23.85 16.34
C THR A 299 20.46 -24.51 17.47
N GLY A 300 19.34 -25.15 17.12
CA GLY A 300 18.56 -25.95 18.05
C GLY A 300 18.15 -25.18 19.32
N PRO A 301 18.27 -25.79 20.52
CA PRO A 301 17.81 -25.18 21.77
C PRO A 301 18.45 -23.82 22.11
N ASP A 302 19.73 -23.62 21.77
CA ASP A 302 20.43 -22.37 22.09
C ASP A 302 19.88 -21.21 21.25
N LEU A 303 19.64 -21.44 19.95
CA LEU A 303 19.02 -20.45 19.08
C LEU A 303 17.57 -20.19 19.49
N GLN A 304 16.81 -21.24 19.83
CA GLN A 304 15.43 -21.11 20.30
C GLN A 304 15.35 -20.24 21.57
N SER A 305 16.29 -20.44 22.51
CA SER A 305 16.38 -19.62 23.72
C SER A 305 16.71 -18.16 23.41
N ALA A 306 17.63 -17.92 22.46
CA ALA A 306 17.99 -16.55 22.05
C ALA A 306 16.80 -15.82 21.40
N VAL A 307 16.09 -16.48 20.48
CA VAL A 307 14.87 -15.98 19.85
C VAL A 307 13.79 -15.65 20.88
N ASN A 308 13.49 -16.57 21.79
CA ASN A 308 12.46 -16.35 22.81
C ASN A 308 12.84 -15.17 23.73
N SER A 309 14.11 -15.10 24.14
CA SER A 309 14.63 -13.98 24.94
C SER A 309 14.49 -12.65 24.20
N ARG A 310 14.76 -12.63 22.89
CA ARG A 310 14.63 -11.46 22.04
C ARG A 310 13.20 -10.94 21.99
N ILE A 311 12.23 -11.80 21.69
CA ILE A 311 10.80 -11.44 21.64
C ILE A 311 10.36 -10.91 23.01
N GLN A 312 10.65 -11.66 24.08
CA GLN A 312 10.26 -11.27 25.44
C GLN A 312 10.85 -9.92 25.86
N SER A 313 12.14 -9.67 25.57
CA SER A 313 12.83 -8.43 25.91
C SER A 313 12.21 -7.21 25.20
N LEU A 314 11.99 -7.30 23.89
CA LEU A 314 11.38 -6.21 23.11
C LEU A 314 9.92 -5.98 23.49
N MET A 315 9.12 -7.05 23.41
CA MET A 315 7.66 -6.94 23.51
C MET A 315 7.20 -6.62 24.93
N SER A 316 7.90 -7.10 25.96
CA SER A 316 7.57 -6.71 27.34
C SER A 316 7.93 -5.25 27.62
N LYS A 317 9.01 -4.73 27.02
CA LYS A 317 9.48 -3.37 27.25
C LYS A 317 8.65 -2.33 26.49
N TYR A 318 8.27 -2.64 25.27
CA TYR A 318 7.59 -1.72 24.35
C TYR A 318 6.13 -2.08 24.09
N LYS A 319 5.52 -2.81 25.03
CA LYS A 319 4.10 -3.11 25.01
C LYS A 319 3.29 -1.83 24.86
N GLU A 320 2.34 -1.81 23.92
CA GLU A 320 1.45 -0.67 23.62
C GLU A 320 2.15 0.60 23.07
N GLU A 321 3.47 0.58 22.83
CA GLU A 321 4.21 1.76 22.34
C GLU A 321 4.26 1.86 20.80
N PHE A 322 4.38 0.71 20.13
CA PHE A 322 4.38 0.62 18.68
C PHE A 322 3.02 0.12 18.19
N ILE A 323 2.44 0.81 17.21
CA ILE A 323 1.12 0.45 16.67
C ILE A 323 1.15 -0.85 15.86
N HIS A 324 2.31 -1.17 15.28
CA HIS A 324 2.55 -2.36 14.47
C HIS A 324 3.92 -2.95 14.78
N TRP A 325 4.09 -4.25 14.54
CA TRP A 325 5.38 -4.92 14.58
C TRP A 325 5.66 -5.70 13.30
N ASP A 326 6.81 -5.42 12.69
CA ASP A 326 7.41 -6.30 11.69
C ASP A 326 8.09 -7.44 12.47
N VAL A 327 7.44 -8.61 12.50
CA VAL A 327 7.89 -9.74 13.32
C VAL A 327 9.08 -10.43 12.66
N SER A 328 8.92 -10.89 11.41
CA SER A 328 10.00 -11.42 10.60
C SER A 328 10.08 -10.70 9.26
N ASN A 329 11.16 -9.94 9.07
CA ASN A 329 11.44 -9.19 7.85
C ASN A 329 12.05 -10.12 6.79
N GLU A 330 11.53 -10.08 5.56
CA GLU A 330 12.10 -10.74 4.38
C GLU A 330 12.13 -12.30 4.41
N MET A 331 11.14 -12.91 5.07
CA MET A 331 10.97 -14.37 5.18
C MET A 331 10.56 -15.08 3.88
N LEU A 332 10.24 -14.36 2.81
CA LEU A 332 10.12 -14.94 1.47
C LEU A 332 11.48 -15.10 0.79
N HIS A 333 12.44 -14.25 1.12
CA HIS A 333 13.74 -14.20 0.46
C HIS A 333 14.79 -15.05 1.17
N PHE A 334 14.71 -15.09 2.49
CA PHE A 334 15.65 -15.72 3.40
C PHE A 334 14.91 -16.58 4.43
N ASP A 335 15.60 -17.62 4.92
CA ASP A 335 15.05 -18.67 5.79
C ASP A 335 16.04 -19.04 6.90
N PHE A 336 16.80 -18.05 7.41
CA PHE A 336 17.88 -18.29 8.36
C PHE A 336 17.42 -19.07 9.59
N TYR A 337 16.28 -18.68 10.16
CA TYR A 337 15.74 -19.30 11.36
C TYR A 337 15.05 -20.63 11.05
N GLU A 338 14.23 -20.70 9.98
CA GLU A 338 13.55 -21.95 9.59
C GLU A 338 14.55 -23.08 9.26
N GLN A 339 15.69 -22.77 8.64
CA GLN A 339 16.74 -23.76 8.40
C GLN A 339 17.37 -24.33 9.68
N ARG A 340 17.35 -23.58 10.80
CA ARG A 340 18.07 -23.93 12.04
C ARG A 340 17.17 -24.41 13.16
N LEU A 341 15.92 -23.98 13.17
CA LEU A 341 14.90 -24.30 14.18
C LEU A 341 13.81 -25.22 13.63
N GLY A 342 13.71 -25.36 12.30
CA GLY A 342 12.68 -26.12 11.61
C GLY A 342 11.64 -25.22 10.93
N PRO A 343 10.78 -25.78 10.06
CA PRO A 343 9.86 -25.02 9.21
C PRO A 343 8.83 -24.20 10.01
N ASP A 344 8.52 -24.60 11.25
CA ASP A 344 7.54 -23.89 12.10
C ASP A 344 8.15 -22.73 12.90
N ALA A 345 9.44 -22.39 12.69
CA ALA A 345 10.12 -21.36 13.46
C ALA A 345 9.42 -19.99 13.37
N THR A 346 9.08 -19.56 12.15
CA THR A 346 8.42 -18.28 11.93
C THR A 346 7.02 -18.26 12.54
N LEU A 347 6.26 -19.35 12.42
CA LEU A 347 4.97 -19.50 13.09
C LEU A 347 5.10 -19.28 14.60
N HIS A 348 6.09 -19.93 15.23
CA HIS A 348 6.38 -19.76 16.67
C HIS A 348 6.75 -18.31 17.03
N PHE A 349 7.40 -17.56 16.13
CA PHE A 349 7.72 -16.15 16.37
C PHE A 349 6.46 -15.30 16.47
N TYR A 350 5.52 -15.48 15.52
CA TYR A 350 4.24 -14.79 15.52
C TYR A 350 3.38 -15.19 16.72
N GLU A 351 3.31 -16.49 17.07
CA GLU A 351 2.60 -16.96 18.26
C GLU A 351 3.16 -16.32 19.54
N THR A 352 4.48 -16.30 19.68
CA THR A 352 5.14 -15.77 20.88
C THR A 352 5.03 -14.25 20.96
N ALA A 353 5.09 -13.54 19.82
CA ALA A 353 4.85 -12.10 19.75
C ALA A 353 3.40 -11.76 20.15
N HIS A 354 2.42 -12.45 19.56
CA HIS A 354 1.01 -12.28 19.89
C HIS A 354 0.69 -12.58 21.37
N GLN A 355 1.29 -13.62 21.94
CA GLN A 355 1.14 -13.92 23.36
C GLN A 355 1.75 -12.84 24.26
N SER A 356 2.84 -12.20 23.83
CA SER A 356 3.53 -11.17 24.59
C SER A 356 2.77 -9.84 24.58
N ASP A 357 2.20 -9.48 23.43
CA ASP A 357 1.31 -8.33 23.28
C ASP A 357 0.12 -8.66 22.35
N PRO A 358 -1.01 -9.11 22.91
CA PRO A 358 -2.19 -9.48 22.12
C PRO A 358 -2.88 -8.31 21.42
N LEU A 359 -2.50 -7.06 21.74
CA LEU A 359 -3.03 -5.85 21.10
C LEU A 359 -2.11 -5.32 19.99
N ALA A 360 -0.89 -5.86 19.88
CA ALA A 360 0.01 -5.53 18.79
C ALA A 360 -0.54 -6.05 17.47
N THR A 361 -0.54 -5.19 16.45
CA THR A 361 -0.88 -5.59 15.07
C THR A 361 0.38 -6.16 14.42
N LEU A 362 0.37 -7.44 14.06
CA LEU A 362 1.56 -8.12 13.52
C LEU A 362 1.57 -8.09 11.98
N PHE A 363 2.70 -7.66 11.41
CA PHE A 363 2.90 -7.53 9.98
C PHE A 363 3.86 -8.58 9.44
N MET A 364 3.63 -8.98 8.19
CA MET A 364 4.63 -9.59 7.31
C MET A 364 5.17 -8.48 6.40
N ASN A 365 6.48 -8.24 6.40
CA ASN A 365 7.11 -7.15 5.64
C ASN A 365 8.10 -7.72 4.60
N GLU A 366 7.89 -7.38 3.33
CA GLU A 366 8.67 -7.91 2.21
C GLU A 366 8.91 -6.85 1.12
N PHE A 367 10.09 -6.90 0.51
CA PHE A 367 10.39 -6.18 -0.73
C PHE A 367 10.00 -6.97 -1.97
N ASN A 368 10.06 -6.30 -3.13
CA ASN A 368 9.84 -6.87 -4.46
C ASN A 368 8.45 -7.51 -4.67
N VAL A 369 7.44 -7.16 -3.87
CA VAL A 369 6.06 -7.66 -4.05
C VAL A 369 5.31 -6.75 -5.02
N VAL A 370 5.35 -5.43 -4.82
CA VAL A 370 4.67 -4.42 -5.64
C VAL A 370 5.58 -3.78 -6.68
N GLU A 371 6.89 -3.86 -6.45
CA GLU A 371 7.95 -3.22 -7.22
C GLU A 371 8.21 -3.96 -8.53
N THR A 372 8.09 -5.28 -8.49
CA THR A 372 8.33 -6.16 -9.63
C THR A 372 7.59 -7.48 -9.43
N CYS A 373 7.28 -8.16 -10.52
CA CYS A 373 6.86 -9.57 -10.48
C CYS A 373 7.91 -10.50 -11.09
N SER A 374 9.09 -9.96 -11.41
CA SER A 374 10.20 -10.76 -11.93
C SER A 374 10.94 -11.52 -10.83
N ASP A 375 10.79 -11.11 -9.58
CA ASP A 375 11.29 -11.85 -8.43
C ASP A 375 10.29 -12.96 -8.07
N VAL A 376 10.67 -14.20 -8.34
CA VAL A 376 9.78 -15.35 -8.12
C VAL A 376 9.64 -15.71 -6.64
N LYS A 377 10.56 -15.23 -5.77
CA LYS A 377 10.49 -15.48 -4.33
C LYS A 377 9.36 -14.68 -3.67
N SER A 378 9.09 -13.48 -4.17
CA SER A 378 8.17 -12.51 -3.54
C SER A 378 6.97 -12.16 -4.41
N THR A 379 6.57 -13.02 -5.34
CA THR A 379 5.35 -12.75 -6.11
C THR A 379 4.16 -12.57 -5.18
N VAL A 380 3.17 -11.80 -5.63
CA VAL A 380 1.92 -11.58 -4.87
C VAL A 380 1.28 -12.90 -4.41
N ASP A 381 1.30 -13.94 -5.24
CA ASP A 381 0.79 -15.27 -4.87
C ASP A 381 1.66 -15.96 -3.83
N THR A 382 2.99 -15.87 -3.92
CA THR A 382 3.91 -16.42 -2.91
C THR A 382 3.68 -15.77 -1.55
N TYR A 383 3.49 -14.46 -1.52
CA TYR A 383 3.17 -13.69 -0.31
C TYR A 383 1.83 -14.16 0.30
N ILE A 384 0.78 -14.27 -0.52
CA ILE A 384 -0.54 -14.75 -0.08
C ILE A 384 -0.47 -16.19 0.46
N GLU A 385 0.28 -17.06 -0.22
CA GLU A 385 0.44 -18.46 0.19
C GLU A 385 1.19 -18.59 1.51
N ARG A 386 2.18 -17.73 1.78
CA ARG A 386 2.87 -17.66 3.08
C ARG A 386 1.94 -17.17 4.19
N ILE A 387 1.11 -16.15 3.95
CA ILE A 387 0.08 -15.72 4.92
C ILE A 387 -0.87 -16.88 5.25
N ARG A 388 -1.36 -17.59 4.22
CA ARG A 388 -2.27 -18.73 4.42
C ARG A 388 -1.60 -19.92 5.08
N GLU A 389 -0.29 -20.09 4.91
CA GLU A 389 0.48 -21.11 5.63
C GLU A 389 0.50 -20.84 7.13
N LEU A 390 0.80 -19.61 7.53
CA LEU A 390 0.73 -19.19 8.93
C LEU A 390 -0.69 -19.34 9.49
N GLU A 391 -1.71 -18.98 8.69
CA GLU A 391 -3.12 -19.16 9.06
C GLU A 391 -3.48 -20.63 9.33
N ARG A 392 -3.03 -21.55 8.47
CA ARG A 392 -3.21 -22.99 8.68
C ARG A 392 -2.49 -23.50 9.93
N GLY A 393 -1.38 -22.85 10.30
CA GLY A 393 -0.65 -23.08 11.54
C GLY A 393 -1.36 -22.54 12.79
N GLY A 394 -2.40 -21.73 12.63
CA GLY A 394 -3.16 -21.15 13.74
C GLY A 394 -2.86 -19.66 14.00
N MET A 395 -1.99 -19.04 13.22
CA MET A 395 -1.68 -17.61 13.33
C MET A 395 -2.29 -16.78 12.21
N TYR A 396 -3.10 -15.81 12.60
CA TYR A 396 -3.68 -14.82 11.69
C TYR A 396 -2.77 -13.60 11.65
N MET A 397 -2.40 -13.15 10.44
CA MET A 397 -1.71 -11.88 10.26
C MET A 397 -2.71 -10.73 10.39
N ASP A 398 -2.30 -9.63 11.02
CA ASP A 398 -3.15 -8.46 11.19
C ASP A 398 -2.88 -7.38 10.13
N GLY A 399 -1.77 -7.48 9.39
CA GLY A 399 -1.39 -6.49 8.38
C GLY A 399 -0.41 -6.99 7.32
N ILE A 400 -0.38 -6.26 6.21
CA ILE A 400 0.46 -6.52 5.04
C ILE A 400 1.45 -5.36 4.91
N GLY A 401 2.75 -5.65 4.99
CA GLY A 401 3.85 -4.71 4.80
C GLY A 401 4.52 -4.92 3.45
N LEU A 402 4.63 -3.85 2.66
CA LEU A 402 5.23 -3.84 1.34
C LEU A 402 6.34 -2.79 1.34
N GLU A 403 7.60 -3.21 1.37
CA GLU A 403 8.75 -2.30 1.57
C GLU A 403 8.74 -1.18 0.54
N SER A 404 8.43 -1.46 -0.73
CA SER A 404 8.21 -0.45 -1.76
C SER A 404 9.49 0.30 -2.15
N HIS A 405 10.61 -0.42 -2.26
CA HIS A 405 11.90 0.08 -2.75
C HIS A 405 11.91 0.13 -4.29
N PHE A 406 11.41 1.22 -4.87
CA PHE A 406 11.25 1.33 -6.32
C PHE A 406 12.51 1.85 -7.01
N THR A 407 12.77 1.42 -8.25
CA THR A 407 13.71 2.13 -9.16
C THR A 407 12.94 2.94 -10.19
N VAL A 408 12.19 2.25 -11.06
CA VAL A 408 11.21 2.85 -11.97
C VAL A 408 9.87 2.16 -11.71
N PRO A 409 8.84 2.86 -11.24
CA PRO A 409 7.59 2.22 -10.84
C PRO A 409 6.75 1.82 -12.07
N ASN A 410 6.16 0.62 -12.02
CA ASN A 410 5.13 0.18 -12.95
C ASN A 410 3.76 0.28 -12.27
N LEU A 411 3.09 1.44 -12.41
CA LEU A 411 1.86 1.74 -11.65
C LEU A 411 0.70 0.75 -11.92
N PRO A 412 0.45 0.30 -13.17
CA PRO A 412 -0.55 -0.73 -13.40
C PRO A 412 -0.25 -2.07 -12.70
N LEU A 413 1.02 -2.48 -12.66
CA LEU A 413 1.42 -3.68 -11.92
C LEU A 413 1.26 -3.47 -10.41
N MET A 414 1.77 -2.36 -9.87
CA MET A 414 1.64 -2.01 -8.45
C MET A 414 0.16 -2.06 -8.02
N ARG A 415 -0.74 -1.42 -8.77
CA ARG A 415 -2.18 -1.45 -8.46
C ARG A 415 -2.77 -2.85 -8.53
N ALA A 416 -2.44 -3.63 -9.57
CA ALA A 416 -2.94 -5.00 -9.70
C ALA A 416 -2.47 -5.93 -8.55
N VAL A 417 -1.25 -5.75 -8.05
CA VAL A 417 -0.73 -6.47 -6.89
C VAL A 417 -1.52 -6.08 -5.63
N ILE A 418 -1.72 -4.78 -5.40
CA ILE A 418 -2.47 -4.29 -4.23
C ILE A 418 -3.93 -4.76 -4.29
N ASP A 419 -4.58 -4.75 -5.45
CA ASP A 419 -5.95 -5.28 -5.63
C ASP A 419 -6.05 -6.75 -5.19
N LYS A 420 -5.05 -7.56 -5.55
CA LYS A 420 -5.03 -8.98 -5.22
C LYS A 420 -4.79 -9.21 -3.73
N LEU A 421 -3.87 -8.47 -3.11
CA LEU A 421 -3.65 -8.48 -1.67
C LEU A 421 -4.87 -7.99 -0.89
N ALA A 422 -5.59 -7.00 -1.41
CA ALA A 422 -6.80 -6.45 -0.80
C ALA A 422 -7.92 -7.50 -0.62
N THR A 423 -7.90 -8.60 -1.39
CA THR A 423 -8.85 -9.71 -1.21
C THR A 423 -8.72 -10.42 0.14
N LEU A 424 -7.55 -10.31 0.79
CA LEU A 424 -7.30 -10.84 2.14
C LEU A 424 -7.98 -10.00 3.23
N ARG A 425 -8.45 -8.78 2.90
CA ARG A 425 -9.10 -7.84 3.83
C ARG A 425 -8.24 -7.46 5.04
N LEU A 426 -6.92 -7.53 4.87
CA LEU A 426 -5.95 -6.99 5.82
C LEU A 426 -5.56 -5.56 5.43
N PRO A 427 -5.27 -4.67 6.39
CA PRO A 427 -4.73 -3.35 6.10
C PRO A 427 -3.36 -3.48 5.41
N ILE A 428 -3.18 -2.75 4.31
CA ILE A 428 -1.93 -2.73 3.54
C ILE A 428 -1.15 -1.46 3.88
N TRP A 429 0.15 -1.59 4.12
CA TRP A 429 1.06 -0.47 4.31
C TRP A 429 2.19 -0.52 3.29
N LEU A 430 2.49 0.64 2.71
CA LEU A 430 3.78 0.83 2.04
C LEU A 430 4.77 1.25 3.14
N THR A 431 5.73 0.39 3.45
CA THR A 431 6.45 0.45 4.74
C THR A 431 7.81 1.14 4.66
N GLU A 432 8.44 1.20 3.49
CA GLU A 432 9.82 1.66 3.31
C GLU A 432 10.00 2.39 1.96
N VAL A 433 9.03 3.21 1.55
CA VAL A 433 9.01 3.82 0.21
C VAL A 433 10.24 4.70 -0.01
N ASP A 434 11.06 4.32 -0.97
CA ASP A 434 12.08 5.16 -1.57
C ASP A 434 12.18 4.91 -3.08
N ILE A 435 12.87 5.82 -3.76
CA ILE A 435 13.24 5.67 -5.15
C ILE A 435 14.75 5.54 -5.22
N SER A 436 15.26 4.53 -5.92
CA SER A 436 16.70 4.29 -6.04
C SER A 436 17.46 5.55 -6.48
N SER A 437 18.58 5.80 -5.81
CA SER A 437 19.55 6.85 -6.12
C SER A 437 20.06 6.80 -7.57
N SER A 438 19.97 5.64 -8.23
CA SER A 438 20.46 5.44 -9.61
C SER A 438 19.73 6.28 -10.66
N VAL A 439 18.50 6.73 -10.41
CA VAL A 439 17.73 7.54 -11.37
C VAL A 439 18.00 9.04 -11.25
N GLY A 440 18.67 9.48 -10.20
CA GLY A 440 18.95 10.88 -9.90
C GLY A 440 17.76 11.64 -9.31
N LYS A 441 18.06 12.74 -8.60
CA LYS A 441 17.12 13.44 -7.71
C LYS A 441 15.83 13.94 -8.38
N GLU A 442 15.91 14.42 -9.61
CA GLU A 442 14.73 14.91 -10.34
C GLU A 442 13.75 13.78 -10.63
N LEU A 443 14.24 12.64 -11.13
CA LEU A 443 13.41 11.47 -11.39
C LEU A 443 12.93 10.80 -10.10
N GLN A 444 13.73 10.86 -9.02
CA GLN A 444 13.26 10.44 -7.69
C GLN A 444 11.99 11.20 -7.30
N GLY A 445 11.95 12.53 -7.46
CA GLY A 445 10.74 13.32 -7.20
C GLY A 445 9.55 12.86 -8.06
N VAL A 446 9.75 12.70 -9.37
CA VAL A 446 8.68 12.29 -10.30
C VAL A 446 8.13 10.90 -9.94
N TYR A 447 9.00 9.91 -9.71
CA TYR A 447 8.57 8.56 -9.40
C TYR A 447 8.00 8.44 -7.99
N LEU A 448 8.51 9.20 -7.03
CA LEU A 448 7.95 9.26 -5.69
C LEU A 448 6.50 9.77 -5.74
N GLU A 449 6.22 10.85 -6.49
CA GLU A 449 4.85 11.34 -6.64
C GLU A 449 3.91 10.27 -7.20
N GLN A 450 4.38 9.50 -8.20
CA GLN A 450 3.59 8.43 -8.79
C GLN A 450 3.25 7.35 -7.75
N VAL A 451 4.25 6.83 -7.03
CA VAL A 451 4.07 5.78 -6.01
C VAL A 451 3.18 6.26 -4.86
N LEU A 452 3.40 7.48 -4.37
CA LEU A 452 2.61 8.05 -3.29
C LEU A 452 1.14 8.24 -3.66
N ARG A 453 0.86 8.71 -4.89
CA ARG A 453 -0.52 8.82 -5.38
C ARG A 453 -1.17 7.46 -5.57
N GLU A 454 -0.46 6.44 -6.04
CA GLU A 454 -0.99 5.07 -6.10
C GLU A 454 -1.38 4.56 -4.72
N GLY A 455 -0.46 4.64 -3.75
CA GLY A 455 -0.70 4.20 -2.39
C GLY A 455 -1.87 4.95 -1.73
N PHE A 456 -1.86 6.28 -1.76
CA PHE A 456 -2.87 7.08 -1.06
C PHE A 456 -4.28 6.92 -1.65
N SER A 457 -4.39 6.75 -2.97
CA SER A 457 -5.67 6.58 -3.66
C SER A 457 -6.25 5.17 -3.57
N HIS A 458 -5.44 4.14 -3.30
CA HIS A 458 -5.94 2.78 -3.20
C HIS A 458 -6.74 2.55 -1.89
N PRO A 459 -7.98 2.03 -1.94
CA PRO A 459 -8.86 1.91 -0.75
C PRO A 459 -8.26 1.11 0.41
N SER A 460 -7.58 0.00 0.09
CA SER A 460 -7.03 -0.93 1.07
C SER A 460 -5.66 -0.56 1.60
N VAL A 461 -5.06 0.55 1.12
CA VAL A 461 -3.83 1.07 1.71
C VAL A 461 -4.21 1.95 2.89
N ASN A 462 -3.60 1.67 4.04
CA ASN A 462 -3.93 2.26 5.32
C ASN A 462 -2.82 3.14 5.88
N GLY A 463 -1.62 3.12 5.33
CA GLY A 463 -0.54 4.02 5.70
C GLY A 463 0.63 3.93 4.73
N ILE A 464 1.45 4.99 4.74
CA ILE A 464 2.68 5.08 3.93
C ILE A 464 3.81 5.57 4.82
N MET A 465 4.95 4.89 4.75
CA MET A 465 6.19 5.22 5.42
C MET A 465 7.29 5.38 4.38
N LEU A 466 7.97 6.52 4.38
CA LEU A 466 9.11 6.80 3.51
C LEU A 466 10.42 6.31 4.13
N TRP A 467 11.33 5.69 3.36
CA TRP A 467 12.62 5.24 3.87
C TRP A 467 13.73 6.27 3.67
N THR A 468 13.61 7.40 4.37
CA THR A 468 14.41 8.61 4.12
C THR A 468 15.10 9.14 5.37
N ALA A 469 15.51 8.24 6.28
CA ALA A 469 16.21 8.62 7.50
C ALA A 469 17.50 9.38 7.17
N LEU A 470 17.71 10.52 7.83
CA LEU A 470 18.84 11.41 7.57
C LEU A 470 20.06 11.01 8.42
N HIS A 471 21.17 10.67 7.78
CA HIS A 471 22.45 10.40 8.42
C HIS A 471 23.49 11.49 8.11
N PRO A 472 24.63 11.55 8.84
CA PRO A 472 25.69 12.53 8.55
C PRO A 472 26.29 12.44 7.14
N LYS A 473 26.05 11.34 6.41
CA LYS A 473 26.55 11.11 5.05
C LYS A 473 25.43 11.09 3.99
N GLY A 474 24.23 11.52 4.34
CA GLY A 474 23.05 11.43 3.47
C GLY A 474 22.07 10.36 3.95
N CYS A 475 21.30 9.79 3.04
CA CYS A 475 20.28 8.79 3.31
C CYS A 475 20.62 7.50 2.57
N TYR A 476 19.81 6.45 2.74
CA TYR A 476 20.01 5.18 2.06
C TYR A 476 19.95 5.32 0.52
N GLU A 477 18.75 5.48 -0.05
CA GLU A 477 18.57 5.69 -1.50
C GLU A 477 18.09 7.10 -1.83
N MET A 478 17.25 7.68 -0.96
CA MET A 478 16.55 8.92 -1.23
C MET A 478 16.54 9.82 0.01
N CYS A 479 16.99 11.07 -0.15
CA CYS A 479 16.80 12.11 0.85
C CYS A 479 15.67 13.04 0.44
N LEU A 480 14.89 13.50 1.41
CA LEU A 480 13.90 14.55 1.19
C LEU A 480 14.51 15.96 1.29
N THR A 481 15.62 16.08 2.00
CA THR A 481 16.24 17.37 2.33
C THR A 481 17.76 17.26 2.36
N ASP A 482 18.46 18.40 2.23
CA ASP A 482 19.90 18.48 2.43
C ASP A 482 20.27 18.66 3.92
N GLU A 483 21.56 18.78 4.22
CA GLU A 483 22.08 18.95 5.59
C GLU A 483 21.62 20.25 6.29
N ASN A 484 21.10 21.23 5.54
CA ASN A 484 20.56 22.49 6.04
C ASN A 484 19.03 22.49 6.08
N PHE A 485 18.41 21.32 5.94
CA PHE A 485 16.95 21.15 5.89
C PHE A 485 16.28 21.90 4.73
N LYS A 486 17.01 22.14 3.64
CA LYS A 486 16.43 22.60 2.38
C LYS A 486 15.98 21.41 1.54
N ASN A 487 14.73 21.43 1.11
CA ASN A 487 14.14 20.37 0.30
C ASN A 487 14.97 20.06 -0.96
N LEU A 488 15.05 18.77 -1.25
CA LEU A 488 15.38 18.21 -2.55
C LEU A 488 14.07 17.99 -3.34
N PRO A 489 14.11 17.67 -4.66
CA PRO A 489 12.90 17.47 -5.44
C PRO A 489 11.90 16.46 -4.84
N ALA A 490 12.39 15.41 -4.17
CA ALA A 490 11.54 14.47 -3.44
C ALA A 490 10.83 15.11 -2.23
N GLY A 491 11.50 16.00 -1.48
CA GLY A 491 10.90 16.77 -0.40
C GLY A 491 9.85 17.76 -0.90
N ASP A 492 10.11 18.44 -2.03
CA ASP A 492 9.13 19.34 -2.65
C ASP A 492 7.85 18.60 -3.07
N VAL A 493 7.99 17.36 -3.56
CA VAL A 493 6.86 16.49 -3.87
C VAL A 493 6.07 16.11 -2.61
N VAL A 494 6.75 15.75 -1.52
CA VAL A 494 6.09 15.43 -0.25
C VAL A 494 5.30 16.63 0.28
N ASP A 495 5.92 17.81 0.34
CA ASP A 495 5.25 19.02 0.83
C ASP A 495 4.04 19.40 -0.04
N LYS A 496 4.17 19.27 -1.37
CA LYS A 496 3.06 19.47 -2.30
C LYS A 496 1.90 18.50 -2.03
N LEU A 497 2.17 17.21 -1.87
CA LEU A 497 1.13 16.21 -1.65
C LEU A 497 0.48 16.34 -0.27
N LEU A 498 1.26 16.65 0.77
CA LEU A 498 0.71 16.93 2.11
C LEU A 498 -0.24 18.13 2.10
N LYS A 499 0.05 19.14 1.27
CA LYS A 499 -0.83 20.29 1.06
C LYS A 499 -2.08 19.97 0.25
N GLU A 500 -1.99 19.04 -0.69
CA GLU A 500 -3.13 18.54 -1.46
C GLU A 500 -4.04 17.64 -0.60
N TRP A 501 -3.47 16.88 0.33
CA TRP A 501 -4.16 15.89 1.16
C TRP A 501 -4.54 16.43 2.54
N GLU A 502 -5.01 17.66 2.57
CA GLU A 502 -5.58 18.29 3.75
C GLU A 502 -6.76 19.18 3.39
N SER A 503 -7.61 19.46 4.38
CA SER A 503 -8.79 20.32 4.19
C SER A 503 -8.47 21.81 4.31
N GLY A 504 -7.32 22.14 4.89
CA GLY A 504 -6.94 23.53 5.22
C GLY A 504 -7.90 24.20 6.20
N GLU A 505 -7.75 25.51 6.34
CA GLU A 505 -8.70 26.38 7.02
C GLU A 505 -9.86 26.71 6.07
N MET A 506 -11.09 26.51 6.53
CA MET A 506 -12.30 26.88 5.80
C MET A 506 -13.06 27.95 6.58
N LYS A 507 -13.50 29.00 5.87
CA LYS A 507 -14.28 30.11 6.42
C LYS A 507 -15.57 30.27 5.63
N GLY A 508 -16.65 30.63 6.33
CA GLY A 508 -17.93 30.87 5.68
C GLY A 508 -18.97 31.43 6.64
N VAL A 509 -20.20 31.48 6.16
CA VAL A 509 -21.38 31.85 6.95
C VAL A 509 -22.48 30.83 6.72
N THR A 510 -23.34 30.63 7.72
CA THR A 510 -24.51 29.77 7.58
C THR A 510 -25.53 30.32 6.60
N ASP A 511 -26.16 29.42 5.84
CA ASP A 511 -27.24 29.71 4.90
C ASP A 511 -28.60 30.01 5.59
N GLU A 512 -29.66 30.15 4.80
CA GLU A 512 -31.04 30.38 5.28
C GLU A 512 -31.60 29.24 6.14
N HIS A 513 -30.95 28.08 6.15
CA HIS A 513 -31.28 26.95 7.02
C HIS A 513 -30.36 26.87 8.23
N GLY A 514 -29.56 27.90 8.50
CA GLY A 514 -28.58 27.90 9.59
C GLY A 514 -27.50 26.84 9.39
N SER A 515 -27.22 26.45 8.14
CA SER A 515 -26.31 25.37 7.81
C SER A 515 -25.08 25.85 7.05
N TYR A 516 -23.96 25.16 7.21
CA TYR A 516 -22.78 25.31 6.37
C TYR A 516 -22.24 23.93 6.02
N SER A 517 -22.10 23.64 4.72
CA SER A 517 -21.63 22.35 4.24
C SER A 517 -20.26 22.46 3.58
N PHE A 518 -19.43 21.43 3.78
CA PHE A 518 -18.12 21.33 3.13
C PHE A 518 -17.74 19.87 2.89
N TYR A 519 -16.66 19.64 2.14
CA TYR A 519 -16.13 18.32 1.83
C TYR A 519 -14.68 18.19 2.31
N GLY A 520 -14.50 17.54 3.47
CA GLY A 520 -13.23 17.49 4.19
C GLY A 520 -12.55 16.13 4.15
N PHE A 521 -11.22 16.11 4.30
CA PHE A 521 -10.44 14.88 4.52
C PHE A 521 -10.72 14.28 5.89
N LEU A 522 -10.61 12.96 6.01
CA LEU A 522 -10.79 12.27 7.28
C LEU A 522 -9.78 12.76 8.34
N GLY A 523 -10.26 12.87 9.59
CA GLY A 523 -9.46 13.33 10.72
C GLY A 523 -10.28 14.15 11.72
N GLU A 524 -9.59 14.84 12.62
CA GLU A 524 -10.22 15.68 13.64
C GLU A 524 -10.31 17.15 13.21
N TYR A 525 -11.40 17.80 13.59
CA TYR A 525 -11.68 19.19 13.27
C TYR A 525 -12.00 20.01 14.50
N LYS A 526 -11.57 21.28 14.47
CA LYS A 526 -12.02 22.33 15.38
C LYS A 526 -12.87 23.35 14.62
N VAL A 527 -14.03 23.67 15.17
CA VAL A 527 -14.99 24.62 14.61
C VAL A 527 -15.18 25.76 15.59
N ASN A 528 -15.07 26.99 15.11
CA ASN A 528 -15.43 28.20 15.85
C ASN A 528 -16.59 28.87 15.13
N VAL A 529 -17.65 29.21 15.86
CA VAL A 529 -18.85 29.87 15.33
C VAL A 529 -19.08 31.18 16.07
N GLY A 530 -19.40 32.25 15.36
CA GLY A 530 -19.76 33.55 15.91
C GLY A 530 -21.05 34.12 15.32
N TYR A 531 -21.91 34.69 16.16
CA TYR A 531 -23.14 35.37 15.74
C TYR A 531 -23.50 36.51 16.69
N GLY A 532 -23.36 37.76 16.23
CA GLY A 532 -23.42 38.94 17.10
C GLY A 532 -22.34 38.87 18.17
N ASP A 533 -22.71 39.05 19.45
CA ASP A 533 -21.79 38.97 20.59
C ASP A 533 -21.59 37.54 21.13
N ARG A 534 -22.21 36.53 20.51
CA ARG A 534 -22.11 35.12 20.92
C ARG A 534 -21.07 34.38 20.10
N ALA A 535 -20.32 33.49 20.75
CA ALA A 535 -19.39 32.58 20.09
C ALA A 535 -19.34 31.22 20.80
N ALA A 536 -19.09 30.16 20.03
CA ALA A 536 -18.86 28.82 20.53
C ALA A 536 -17.72 28.13 19.77
N ASN A 537 -16.97 27.30 20.48
CA ASN A 537 -15.91 26.47 19.91
C ASN A 537 -16.22 25.01 20.21
N SER A 538 -16.11 24.16 19.20
CA SER A 538 -16.38 22.72 19.29
C SER A 538 -15.35 21.92 18.51
N THR A 539 -15.22 20.64 18.82
CA THR A 539 -14.41 19.69 18.05
C THR A 539 -15.23 18.49 17.63
N PHE A 540 -14.90 17.90 16.48
CA PHE A 540 -15.53 16.67 16.02
C PHE A 540 -14.59 15.82 15.16
N SER A 541 -14.80 14.51 15.20
CA SER A 541 -14.13 13.52 14.37
C SER A 541 -14.89 13.29 13.08
N LEU A 542 -14.16 13.21 11.96
CA LEU A 542 -14.68 12.82 10.65
C LEU A 542 -14.11 11.43 10.26
N PRO A 543 -14.78 10.33 10.67
CA PRO A 543 -14.33 8.98 10.37
C PRO A 543 -14.77 8.50 8.98
N ARG A 544 -14.25 7.34 8.55
CA ARG A 544 -14.74 6.61 7.37
C ARG A 544 -16.22 6.24 7.58
N SER A 545 -17.10 6.67 6.67
CA SER A 545 -18.55 6.35 6.67
C SER A 545 -19.19 6.70 5.33
N ASP A 546 -20.15 5.96 4.79
CA ASP A 546 -20.77 6.33 3.50
C ASP A 546 -21.75 7.51 3.60
N GLU A 547 -22.02 8.01 4.81
CA GLU A 547 -23.00 9.06 5.08
C GLU A 547 -22.38 10.45 5.25
N THR A 548 -23.15 11.48 4.93
CA THR A 548 -22.84 12.88 5.30
C THR A 548 -22.80 13.01 6.82
N LYS A 549 -21.74 13.60 7.36
CA LYS A 549 -21.63 13.88 8.79
C LYS A 549 -22.41 15.15 9.14
N HIS A 550 -23.44 15.01 9.96
CA HIS A 550 -24.15 16.15 10.55
C HIS A 550 -23.55 16.49 11.91
N PHE A 551 -23.31 17.78 12.18
CA PHE A 551 -22.80 18.27 13.44
C PHE A 551 -23.55 19.53 13.87
N SER A 552 -24.00 19.61 15.12
CA SER A 552 -24.82 20.72 15.62
C SER A 552 -24.07 21.55 16.66
N ILE A 553 -24.17 22.88 16.55
CA ILE A 553 -23.58 23.85 17.47
C ILE A 553 -24.68 24.81 17.94
N HIS A 554 -24.76 25.02 19.25
CA HIS A 554 -25.72 25.93 19.88
C HIS A 554 -24.99 27.18 20.41
N LEU A 555 -25.55 28.37 20.14
CA LEU A 555 -25.03 29.68 20.57
C LEU A 555 -25.89 30.37 21.62
#